data_AF-A0A8T5EXW7-F1
#
_entry.id   AF-A0A8T5EXW7-F1
#
_cell.length_a   1.000
_cell.length_b   1.000
_cell.length_c   1.000
_cell.angle_alpha   90.00
_cell.angle_beta   90.00
_cell.angle_gamma   90.00
#
_symmetry.space_group_name_H-M   'P 1'
#
loop_
_entity.id
_entity.type
_entity.pdbx_description
1 polymer ?
#
loop_
_entity_poly.entity_id
_entity_poly.type
_entity_poly.pdbx_seq_one_letter_code
_entity_poly.pdbx_strand_id
1 'polypeptide(L)' 'MIDVGRPVKDMEIDSSTSIEQIFQELSKSGGFESVNLSDGLEILTEMISDDKCLKFVSFV' A
#
# COMPACT_ATOMS: atom_id res chain seq x y z
N MET A 1 -12.14 8.42 24.45
CA MET A 1 -12.40 7.37 23.45
C MET A 1 -11.28 7.44 22.43
N ILE A 2 -10.83 6.29 21.93
CA ILE A 2 -9.82 6.23 20.86
C ILE A 2 -10.58 6.16 19.53
N ASP A 3 -10.11 6.89 18.51
CA ASP A 3 -10.67 6.78 17.17
C ASP A 3 -10.39 5.38 16.61
N VAL A 4 -11.44 4.74 16.08
CA VAL A 4 -11.31 3.41 15.50
C VAL A 4 -10.49 3.53 14.21
N GLY A 5 -9.38 2.80 14.15
CA GLY A 5 -8.54 2.71 12.95
C GLY A 5 -9.24 1.99 11.79
N ARG A 6 -8.54 1.85 10.66
CA ARG A 6 -9.06 1.09 9.50
C ARG A 6 -9.38 -0.36 9.92
N PRO A 7 -10.50 -0.95 9.46
CA PRO A 7 -10.85 -2.33 9.80
C PRO A 7 -9.85 -3.30 9.16
N VAL A 8 -9.41 -4.28 9.95
CA VAL A 8 -8.54 -5.38 9.51
C VAL A 8 -9.39 -6.47 8.84
N LYS A 9 -8.90 -7.00 7.72
CA LYS A 9 -9.53 -8.09 6.97
C LYS A 9 -8.50 -9.17 6.60
N ASP A 10 -8.95 -10.41 6.48
CA ASP A 10 -8.16 -11.47 5.86
C ASP A 10 -8.04 -11.22 4.35
N MET A 11 -6.98 -11.75 3.74
CA MET A 11 -6.73 -11.62 2.30
C MET A 11 -7.23 -12.85 1.55
N GLU A 12 -7.91 -12.62 0.44
CA GLU A 12 -8.28 -13.68 -0.52
C GLU A 12 -7.54 -13.46 -1.84
N ILE A 13 -6.54 -14.31 -2.11
CA ILE A 13 -5.72 -14.23 -3.32
C ILE A 13 -5.71 -15.59 -4.00
N ASP A 14 -6.04 -15.60 -5.29
CA ASP A 14 -6.02 -16.77 -6.15
C ASP A 14 -5.37 -16.47 -7.51
N SER A 15 -5.35 -17.47 -8.40
CA SER A 15 -4.73 -17.34 -9.73
C SER A 15 -5.40 -16.34 -10.67
N SER A 16 -6.61 -15.89 -10.36
CA SER A 16 -7.37 -14.91 -11.13
C SER A 16 -7.24 -13.49 -10.58
N THR A 17 -6.65 -13.32 -9.40
CA THR A 17 -6.51 -12.03 -8.73
C THR A 17 -5.48 -11.16 -9.45
N SER A 18 -5.87 -9.95 -9.86
CA SER A 18 -4.96 -9.00 -10.51
C SER A 18 -3.96 -8.42 -9.51
N ILE A 19 -2.85 -7.85 -10.01
CA ILE A 19 -1.84 -7.21 -9.15
C ILE A 19 -2.46 -6.04 -8.36
N GLU A 20 -3.30 -5.24 -9.00
CA GLU A 20 -4.01 -4.13 -8.34
C GLU A 20 -4.90 -4.64 -7.22
N GLN A 21 -5.59 -5.77 -7.43
CA GLN A 21 -6.41 -6.41 -6.41
C GLN A 21 -5.55 -6.96 -5.27
N ILE A 22 -4.40 -7.56 -5.56
CA ILE A 22 -3.44 -8.01 -4.52
C ILE A 22 -3.04 -6.82 -3.63
N PHE A 23 -2.67 -5.67 -4.21
CA PHE A 23 -2.32 -4.49 -3.42
C PHE A 23 -3.51 -3.93 -2.62
N GLN A 24 -4.74 -4.01 -3.15
CA GLN A 24 -5.93 -3.66 -2.39
C GLN A 24 -6.17 -4.59 -1.19
N GLU A 25 -5.90 -5.89 -1.32
CA GLU A 25 -5.98 -6.85 -0.21
C GLU A 25 -4.88 -6.59 0.84
N LEU A 26 -3.64 -6.36 0.40
CA LEU A 26 -2.52 -6.00 1.27
C LEU A 26 -2.82 -4.76 2.12
N SER A 27 -3.43 -3.72 1.51
CA SER A 27 -3.80 -2.46 2.19
C SER A 27 -4.81 -2.60 3.34
N LYS A 28 -5.60 -3.69 3.34
CA LYS A 28 -6.67 -3.97 4.31
C LYS A 28 -6.33 -5.11 5.26
N SER A 29 -5.17 -5.72 5.08
CA SER A 29 -4.69 -6.84 5.89
C SER A 29 -4.38 -6.42 7.35
N GLY A 30 -4.01 -7.38 8.20
CA GLY A 30 -3.74 -7.17 9.63
C GLY A 30 -2.53 -6.32 10.00
N GLY A 31 -2.02 -5.48 9.10
CA GLY A 31 -0.84 -4.66 9.33
C GLY A 31 0.45 -5.36 8.92
N PHE A 32 1.52 -5.17 9.69
CA PHE A 32 2.88 -5.61 9.34
C PHE A 32 3.37 -5.00 8.03
N GLU A 33 4.25 -5.72 7.32
CA GLU A 33 4.89 -5.23 6.10
C GLU A 33 3.97 -5.20 4.88
N SER A 34 2.82 -5.90 4.89
CA SER A 34 1.86 -5.85 3.78
C SER A 34 1.23 -4.46 3.64
N VAL A 35 0.82 -3.86 4.76
CA VAL A 35 0.29 -2.50 4.76
C VAL A 35 1.40 -1.49 4.42
N ASN A 36 2.61 -1.66 4.97
CA ASN A 36 3.75 -0.79 4.62
C ASN A 36 4.09 -0.84 3.12
N LEU A 37 4.02 -2.01 2.51
CA LEU A 37 4.29 -2.18 1.07
C LEU A 37 3.21 -1.50 0.22
N SER A 38 1.94 -1.63 0.61
CA SER A 38 0.84 -0.95 -0.06
C SER A 38 0.92 0.57 0.08
N ASP A 39 1.21 1.06 1.29
CA ASP A 39 1.39 2.48 1.55
C ASP A 39 2.60 3.02 0.76
N GLY A 40 3.68 2.24 0.66
CA GLY A 40 4.84 2.58 -0.16
C GLY A 40 4.52 2.72 -1.65
N LEU A 41 3.65 1.86 -2.20
CA LEU A 41 3.17 1.99 -3.58
C LEU A 41 2.36 3.27 -3.78
N GLU A 42 1.45 3.59 -2.85
CA GLU A 42 0.64 4.81 -2.90
C GLU A 42 1.53 6.06 -2.86
N ILE A 43 2.45 6.14 -1.89
CA ILE A 43 3.38 7.26 -1.73
C ILE A 43 4.24 7.44 -2.99
N LEU A 44 4.82 6.37 -3.54
CA LEU A 44 5.63 6.46 -4.75
C LEU A 44 4.80 6.92 -5.95
N THR A 45 3.55 6.45 -6.07
CA THR A 45 2.63 6.86 -7.14
C THR A 45 2.29 8.34 -7.05
N GLU A 46 2.02 8.85 -5.85
CA GLU A 46 1.79 10.28 -5.61
C GLU A 46 3.03 11.12 -5.95
N MET A 47 4.21 10.70 -5.47
CA MET A 47 5.46 11.40 -5.75
C MET A 47 5.74 11.44 -7.25
N ILE A 48 5.57 10.34 -7.98
CA ILE A 48 5.80 10.26 -9.43
C ILE A 48 4.82 11.15 -10.19
N SER A 49 3.56 11.20 -9.74
CA SER A 49 2.49 11.98 -10.39
C SER A 49 2.57 13.48 -10.09
N ASP A 50 3.30 13.89 -9.05
CA ASP A 50 3.57 15.30 -8.76
C ASP A 50 4.81 15.81 -9.50
N ASP A 51 4.59 16.68 -10.50
CA ASP A 51 5.64 17.34 -11.29
C ASP A 51 6.51 18.30 -10.46
N LYS A 52 6.04 18.76 -9.30
CA LYS A 52 6.79 19.63 -8.39
C LYS A 52 7.56 18.86 -7.31
N CYS A 53 7.36 17.55 -7.21
CA CYS A 53 8.06 16.71 -6.26
C CYS A 53 9.51 16.45 -6.74
N LEU A 54 10.49 16.99 -6.00
CA LEU A 54 11.90 16.67 -6.18
C LEU A 54 12.21 15.30 -5.54
N LYS A 55 12.56 14.32 -6.37
CA LYS A 55 12.77 12.92 -5.94
C LYS A 55 14.26 12.64 -5.68
N PHE A 56 14.58 12.14 -4.48
CA PHE A 56 15.90 11.62 -4.15
C PHE A 56 15.82 10.10 -3.98
N VAL A 57 16.67 9.37 -4.71
CA VAL A 57 16.78 7.91 -4.60
C VAL A 57 18.19 7.57 -4.17
N SER A 58 18.32 6.80 -3.09
CA SER A 58 19.60 6.34 -2.55
C SER A 58 19.51 4.85 -2.28
N PHE A 59 20.53 4.11 -2.70
CA PHE A 59 20.67 2.67 -2.52
C PHE A 59 22.14 2.35 -2.19
N VAL A 60 22.36 1.25 -1.47
CA VAL A 60 23.69 0.75 -1.07
C VAL A 60 24.26 -0.13 -2.17
#